data_AF-A0A1B1Q1B7-F1
#
_entry.id   AF-A0A1B1Q1B7-F1
#
_cell.length_a   1.000
_cell.length_b   1.000
_cell.length_c   1.000
_cell.angle_alpha   90.00
_cell.angle_beta   90.00
_cell.angle_gamma   90.00
#
_symmetry.space_group_name_H-M   'P 1'
#
loop_
_entity.id
_entity.type
_entity.pdbx_description
1 polymer ?
#
loop_
_entity_poly.entity_id
_entity_poly.type
_entity_poly.pdbx_seq_one_letter_code
_entity_poly.pdbx_strand_id
1 'polypeptide(L)'
;MAIKYIEHRKGEVGAESVEFTITAEVKNNAIVTAEGSIETPDDFHARYLGTTNTLLDVESGLSFWVHIAQGRFTFKNYDKIEALFGVIHNRAR
;
A
#
# COMPACT_ATOMS: atom_id res chain seq x y z
N MET A 1 -17.48 -11.30 9.13
CA MET A 1 -16.73 -10.32 9.94
C MET A 1 -15.63 -9.74 9.06
N ALA A 2 -15.41 -8.43 9.09
CA ALA A 2 -14.31 -7.79 8.37
C ALA A 2 -13.22 -7.39 9.38
N ILE A 3 -11.96 -7.56 9.00
CA ILE A 3 -10.79 -7.18 9.79
C ILE A 3 -10.14 -5.99 9.10
N LYS A 4 -9.85 -4.93 9.87
CA LYS A 4 -9.15 -3.75 9.37
C LYS A 4 -7.71 -3.77 9.84
N TYR A 5 -6.78 -3.67 8.90
CA TYR A 5 -5.34 -3.50 9.14
C TYR A 5 -4.94 -2.07 8.85
N ILE A 6 -4.07 -1.52 9.71
CA ILE A 6 -3.45 -0.21 9.54
C ILE A 6 -1.99 -0.35 9.95
N GLU A 7 -1.07 -0.03 9.03
CA GLU A 7 0.37 -0.08 9.29
C GLU A 7 1.06 1.17 8.78
N HIS A 8 1.93 1.74 9.63
CA HIS A 8 2.86 2.80 9.28
C HIS A 8 4.19 2.17 8.88
N ARG A 9 4.72 2.57 7.73
CA ARG A 9 5.90 1.95 7.14
C ARG A 9 6.82 3.00 6.51
N LYS A 10 8.05 2.59 6.26
CA LYS A 10 9.04 3.36 5.50
C LYS A 10 9.20 2.79 4.10
N GLY A 11 9.51 3.64 3.14
CA GLY A 11 9.70 3.22 1.78
C GLY A 11 10.50 4.16 0.91
N GLU A 12 10.54 3.81 -0.37
CA GLU A 12 11.21 4.57 -1.41
C GLU A 12 10.32 4.66 -2.65
N VAL A 13 10.27 5.84 -3.24
CA VAL A 13 9.68 6.08 -4.57
C VAL A 13 10.76 6.69 -5.46
N GLY A 14 11.35 5.87 -6.33
CA GLY A 14 12.53 6.29 -7.09
C GLY A 14 13.74 6.47 -6.18
N ALA A 15 14.27 7.70 -6.10
CA ALA A 15 15.39 8.06 -5.22
C ALA A 15 14.95 8.74 -3.92
N GLU A 16 13.64 8.88 -3.71
CA GLU A 16 13.08 9.62 -2.58
C GLU A 16 12.61 8.66 -1.48
N SER A 17 13.10 8.88 -0.26
CA SER A 17 12.61 8.17 0.93
C SER A 17 11.29 8.76 1.41
N VAL A 18 10.34 7.89 1.74
CA VAL A 18 8.99 8.26 2.16
C VAL A 18 8.57 7.51 3.42
N GLU A 19 7.71 8.12 4.22
CA GLU A 19 6.94 7.42 5.26
C GLU A 19 5.47 7.37 4.82
N PHE A 20 4.83 6.22 5.02
CA PHE A 20 3.49 6.00 4.52
C PHE A 20 2.67 5.07 5.39
N THR A 21 1.36 5.23 5.33
CA THR A 21 0.40 4.36 5.99
C THR A 21 -0.34 3.52 4.96
N ILE A 22 -0.49 2.22 5.21
CA ILE A 22 -1.39 1.33 4.46
C ILE A 22 -2.58 1.00 5.34
N THR A 23 -3.78 1.17 4.80
CA THR A 23 -5.03 0.66 5.36
C THR A 23 -5.61 -0.40 4.44
N ALA A 24 -5.90 -1.58 4.98
CA ALA A 24 -6.57 -2.65 4.24
C ALA A 24 -7.75 -3.22 5.03
N GLU A 25 -8.79 -3.62 4.30
CA GLU A 25 -9.91 -4.37 4.85
C GLU A 25 -9.93 -5.77 4.27
N VAL A 26 -10.00 -6.76 5.15
CA VAL A 26 -10.05 -8.18 4.81
C VAL A 26 -11.40 -8.74 5.21
N LYS A 27 -12.08 -9.37 4.25
CA LYS A 27 -13.35 -10.06 4.48
C LYS A 27 -13.29 -11.43 3.81
N ASN A 28 -13.64 -12.48 4.56
CA ASN A 28 -13.58 -13.87 4.08
C ASN A 28 -12.19 -14.26 3.52
N ASN A 29 -11.12 -13.89 4.24
CA ASN A 29 -9.72 -14.17 3.87
C ASN A 29 -9.25 -13.57 2.54
N ALA A 30 -9.92 -12.51 2.05
CA ALA A 30 -9.51 -11.77 0.87
C ALA A 30 -9.49 -10.26 1.18
N ILE A 31 -8.53 -9.54 0.59
CA ILE A 31 -8.51 -8.07 0.64
C ILE A 31 -9.64 -7.54 -0.25
N VAL A 32 -10.57 -6.78 0.35
CA VAL A 32 -11.69 -6.16 -0.39
C VAL A 32 -11.42 -4.70 -0.72
N THR A 33 -10.61 -4.02 0.09
CA THR A 33 -10.11 -2.68 -0.21
C THR A 33 -8.73 -2.52 0.42
N ALA A 34 -7.85 -1.80 -0.28
CA ALA A 34 -6.61 -1.32 0.28
C ALA A 34 -6.26 0.04 -0.34
N GLU A 35 -5.87 0.96 0.51
CA GLU A 35 -5.36 2.27 0.14
C GLU A 35 -4.26 2.68 1.12
N GLY A 36 -3.56 3.75 0.81
CA GLY A 36 -2.60 4.31 1.73
C GLY A 36 -2.43 5.80 1.55
N SER A 37 -1.52 6.38 2.32
CA SER A 37 -1.12 7.77 2.14
C SER A 37 0.35 7.91 2.45
N ILE A 38 1.07 8.64 1.59
CA ILE A 38 2.40 9.14 1.92
C ILE A 38 2.24 10.30 2.91
N GLU A 39 2.86 10.18 4.07
CA GLU A 39 2.83 11.16 5.16
C GLU A 39 4.03 12.09 5.09
N THR A 40 5.18 11.58 4.65
CA THR A 40 6.37 12.38 4.40
C THR A 40 7.02 12.03 3.06
N PRO A 41 7.48 13.03 2.29
CA PRO A 41 7.32 14.46 2.55
C PRO A 41 5.90 14.97 2.29
N ASP A 42 5.51 16.05 2.97
CA ASP A 42 4.13 16.60 2.97
C ASP A 42 3.63 16.99 1.57
N ASP A 43 4.54 17.34 0.66
CA ASP A 43 4.20 17.78 -0.70
C ASP A 43 4.12 16.63 -1.72
N PHE A 44 4.36 15.38 -1.29
CA PHE A 44 4.47 14.22 -2.17
C PHE A 44 3.23 14.05 -3.05
N HIS A 45 2.03 14.08 -2.45
CA HIS A 45 0.78 13.90 -3.20
C HIS A 45 0.53 15.02 -4.21
N ALA A 46 1.02 16.23 -3.96
CA ALA A 46 0.91 17.35 -4.91
C ALA A 46 1.87 17.16 -6.09
N ARG A 47 3.12 16.74 -5.83
CA ARG A 47 4.13 16.52 -6.87
C ARG A 47 3.82 15.33 -7.77
N TYR A 48 3.26 14.27 -7.20
CA TYR A 48 3.01 13.01 -7.91
C TYR A 48 1.53 12.81 -8.30
N LEU A 49 0.67 13.82 -8.15
CA LEU A 49 -0.77 13.71 -8.40
C LEU A 49 -1.07 13.12 -9.80
N GLY A 50 -1.89 12.08 -9.84
CA GLY A 50 -2.32 11.44 -11.08
C GLY A 50 -1.30 10.47 -11.68
N THR A 51 -0.10 10.36 -11.11
CA THR A 51 0.93 9.44 -11.60
C THR A 51 0.75 8.03 -11.02
N THR A 52 1.42 7.05 -11.63
CA THR A 52 1.58 5.70 -11.06
C THR A 52 3.06 5.48 -10.82
N ASN A 53 3.44 5.11 -9.60
CA ASN A 53 4.83 4.89 -9.22
C ASN A 53 4.99 3.51 -8.59
N THR A 54 6.25 3.06 -8.55
CA THR A 54 6.64 1.92 -7.73
C THR A 54 7.04 2.44 -6.35
N LEU A 55 6.31 2.02 -5.32
CA LEU A 55 6.63 2.24 -3.91
C LEU A 55 7.30 0.99 -3.36
N LEU A 56 8.58 1.06 -3.05
CA LEU A 56 9.29 0.01 -2.34
C LEU A 56 9.08 0.19 -0.83
N ASP A 57 8.51 -0.79 -0.15
CA ASP A 57 8.54 -0.85 1.31
C ASP A 57 9.90 -1.41 1.74
N VAL A 58 10.68 -0.61 2.45
CA VAL A 58 12.05 -0.99 2.83
C VAL A 58 12.09 -2.03 3.94
N GLU A 59 11.00 -2.18 4.71
CA GLU A 59 10.94 -3.12 5.83
C GLU A 59 10.63 -4.55 5.35
N SER A 60 9.68 -4.69 4.43
CA SER A 60 9.30 -5.99 3.86
C SER A 60 10.05 -6.34 2.58
N GLY A 61 10.64 -5.35 1.89
CA GLY A 61 11.24 -5.49 0.57
C GLY A 61 10.21 -5.61 -0.57
N LEU A 62 8.91 -5.46 -0.28
CA LEU A 62 7.85 -5.55 -1.28
C LEU A 62 7.72 -4.24 -2.06
N SER A 63 7.56 -4.35 -3.39
CA SER A 63 7.32 -3.18 -4.25
C SER A 63 5.87 -3.11 -4.73
N PHE A 64 5.18 -2.04 -4.40
CA PHE A 64 3.79 -1.80 -4.75
C PHE A 64 3.68 -0.88 -5.97
N TRP A 65 2.77 -1.20 -6.90
CA TRP A 65 2.39 -0.25 -7.94
C TRP A 65 1.22 0.58 -7.43
N VAL A 66 1.49 1.86 -7.17
CA VAL A 66 0.55 2.77 -6.52
C VAL A 66 0.18 3.91 -7.44
N HIS A 67 -1.11 4.20 -7.53
CA HIS A 67 -1.62 5.40 -8.19
C HIS A 67 -1.82 6.49 -7.15
N ILE A 68 -1.20 7.65 -7.36
CA ILE A 68 -1.26 8.76 -6.42
C ILE A 68 -2.46 9.65 -6.75
N ALA A 69 -3.32 9.84 -5.76
CA ALA A 69 -4.47 10.73 -5.79
C ALA A 69 -4.30 11.83 -4.73
N GLN A 70 -5.26 12.74 -4.63
CA GLN A 70 -5.19 13.81 -3.65
C GLN A 70 -5.25 13.24 -2.22
N GLY A 71 -4.14 13.31 -1.50
CA GLY A 71 -4.01 12.92 -0.09
C GLY A 71 -4.01 11.41 0.18
N ARG A 72 -3.97 10.57 -0.87
CA ARG A 72 -3.92 9.11 -0.75
C ARG A 72 -3.33 8.47 -2.00
N PHE A 73 -2.97 7.21 -1.90
CA PHE A 73 -2.67 6.35 -3.04
C PHE A 73 -3.52 5.08 -3.01
N THR A 74 -3.76 4.51 -4.18
CA THR A 74 -4.43 3.22 -4.33
C THR A 74 -3.50 2.22 -5.01
N PHE A 75 -3.67 0.94 -4.71
CA PHE A 75 -2.85 -0.11 -5.29
C PHE A 75 -3.43 -0.59 -6.61
N LYS A 76 -2.58 -0.89 -7.58
CA LYS A 76 -2.98 -1.53 -8.84
C LYS A 76 -3.26 -3.02 -8.69
N ASN A 77 -2.69 -3.68 -7.68
CA ASN A 77 -2.88 -5.09 -7.36
C ASN A 77 -2.70 -5.28 -5.84
N TYR A 78 -3.42 -6.25 -5.26
CA TYR A 78 -3.41 -6.60 -3.84
C TYR A 78 -2.52 -7.79 -3.48
N ASP A 79 -1.98 -8.57 -4.44
CA ASP A 79 -1.17 -9.77 -4.14
C ASP A 79 -0.06 -9.53 -3.11
N LYS A 80 0.64 -8.38 -3.21
CA LYS A 80 1.71 -8.02 -2.28
C LYS A 80 1.19 -7.50 -0.95
N ILE A 81 -0.01 -6.95 -0.92
CA ILE A 81 -0.66 -6.50 0.32
C ILE A 81 -1.15 -7.71 1.12
N GLU A 82 -1.63 -8.75 0.42
CA GLU A 82 -1.97 -10.03 1.04
C GLU A 82 -0.73 -10.64 1.69
N ALA A 83 0.40 -10.64 0.99
CA ALA A 83 1.67 -11.08 1.56
C ALA A 83 2.11 -10.24 2.77
N LEU A 84 1.94 -8.91 2.69
CA LEU A 84 2.30 -7.97 3.76
C LEU A 84 1.54 -8.27 5.06
N PHE A 85 0.22 -8.45 4.97
CA PHE A 85 -0.64 -8.71 6.13
C PHE A 85 -0.82 -10.21 6.46
N GLY A 86 -0.10 -11.10 5.77
CA GLY A 86 -0.23 -12.55 5.98
C GLY A 86 -1.62 -13.10 5.66
N VAL A 87 -2.35 -12.49 4.73
CA VAL A 87 -3.66 -12.95 4.26
C VAL A 87 -3.44 -14.16 3.36
N ILE A 88 -3.46 -15.35 3.95
CA ILE A 88 -3.30 -16.60 3.20
C ILE A 88 -4.64 -17.00 2.59
N HIS A 89 -4.72 -16.94 1.26
CA HIS A 89 -5.73 -17.66 0.51
C HIS A 89 -5.52 -19.16 0.75
N ASN A 90 -6.43 -19.81 1.48
CA ASN A 90 -6.59 -21.26 1.39
C ASN A 90 -7.08 -21.58 -0.03
N ARG A 91 -6.18 -21.60 -1.00
CA ARG A 91 -6.41 -22.24 -2.30
C ARG A 91 -6.45 -23.74 -2.01
N ALA A 92 -7.61 -24.22 -1.56
CA ALA A 92 -7.91 -25.64 -1.57
C ALA A 92 -7.66 -26.13 -3.00
N ARG A 93 -6.62 -26.95 -3.16
CA ARG A 93 -6.38 -27.76 -4.34
C ARG A 93 -7.24 -28.99 -4.26
#